data_AF-C9ZX43-F1
#
_entry.id   AF-C9ZX43-F1
#
_cell.length_a   1.000
_cell.length_b   1.000
_cell.length_c   1.000
_cell.angle_alpha   90.00
_cell.angle_beta   90.00
_cell.angle_gamma   90.00
#
_symmetry.space_group_name_H-M   'P 1'
#
loop_
_entity.id
_entity.type
_entity.pdbx_description
1 polymer ?
#
loop_
_entity_poly.entity_id
_entity_poly.type
_entity_poly.pdbx_seq_one_letter_code
_entity_poly.pdbx_strand_id
1 'polypeptide(L)'
;MSVAMISVLYLATLPHSTYADDGHAQNLAEMDAICQLIKLAKIGADAAKPVVLNTADIEDIKTINISLADPEWRKGFPSEPTTQQVKPSDCTAEDKRLQCDSAWQEFQKWNIRAAQQEKSDPNKRLPVSATTAPVGRAAAVTIAGIAAQAQQLVDSFVQTHGDATKTVQDKVNKALKLAAYGRKDATGADSEICQAADKGDQENNCKLPTVGSALCVTLVCVCGKNSATQDQDVCGAATTPQVGSWNKDGIKTAFATLAPVCDKAKGTPATSTDILAALRKLKGMVKTTKNGATNAMVLGIKGSSNKCDNTAGTQCADITAAFARKSTETPQDIQWETQLTLAAAELAALEAASLAKKTTETQLEALKKQAEATFVQLLNTKPPAIEAPAVTPQKEIDKAALQELECQGLTKATQCREKGHCKWEGDETDGRKCKLNATAVEQQAIQAGTEGGTTGAVASTGCAKHGTDKAKCGGDKSCK
;
A
#
# COMPACT_ATOMS: atom_id res chain seq x y z
N MET A 1 -34.97 -4.71 -23.09
CA MET A 1 -34.72 -3.38 -22.49
C MET A 1 -35.66 -3.23 -21.31
N SER A 2 -35.19 -3.50 -20.10
CA SER A 2 -35.98 -3.38 -18.87
C SER A 2 -35.35 -2.29 -18.03
N VAL A 3 -36.09 -1.19 -17.86
CA VAL A 3 -35.67 0.00 -17.11
C VAL A 3 -35.90 -0.27 -15.62
N ALA A 4 -34.82 -0.36 -14.84
CA ALA A 4 -34.90 -0.42 -13.39
C ALA A 4 -35.03 1.01 -12.84
N MET A 5 -36.17 1.34 -12.22
CA MET A 5 -36.35 2.55 -11.44
C MET A 5 -35.47 2.50 -10.19
N ILE A 6 -34.60 3.50 -10.03
CA ILE A 6 -33.87 3.75 -8.79
C ILE A 6 -34.75 4.66 -7.92
N SER A 7 -35.37 4.09 -6.88
CA SER A 7 -36.06 4.86 -5.84
C SER A 7 -35.03 5.49 -4.89
N VAL A 8 -34.84 6.80 -4.99
CA VAL A 8 -34.04 7.58 -4.03
C VAL A 8 -34.94 7.88 -2.82
N LEU A 9 -34.69 7.23 -1.68
CA LEU A 9 -35.30 7.61 -0.41
C LEU A 9 -34.66 8.92 0.10
N TYR A 10 -35.40 10.02 0.01
CA TYR A 10 -35.12 11.24 0.76
C TYR A 10 -35.48 11.02 2.23
N LEU A 11 -34.50 10.79 3.10
CA LEU A 11 -34.68 10.92 4.55
C LEU A 11 -34.79 12.41 4.89
N ALA A 12 -36.02 12.92 4.95
CA ALA A 12 -36.31 14.18 5.59
C ALA A 12 -36.11 14.02 7.11
N THR A 13 -34.98 14.47 7.63
CA THR A 13 -34.76 14.58 9.07
C THR A 13 -35.63 15.73 9.61
N LEU A 14 -36.73 15.37 10.28
CA LEU A 14 -37.52 16.33 11.05
C LEU A 14 -36.67 16.88 12.22
N PRO A 15 -36.58 18.21 12.39
CA PRO A 15 -35.96 18.77 13.58
C PRO A 15 -36.81 18.41 14.81
N HIS A 16 -36.20 17.74 15.78
CA HIS A 16 -36.79 17.59 17.10
C HIS A 16 -36.74 18.95 17.80
N SER A 17 -37.88 19.64 17.88
CA SER A 17 -38.04 20.83 18.71
C SER A 17 -38.09 20.41 20.18
N THR A 18 -36.96 20.50 20.89
CA THR A 18 -36.99 20.60 22.35
C THR A 18 -37.31 22.05 22.69
N TYR A 19 -38.55 22.32 23.11
CA TYR A 19 -38.93 23.63 23.61
C TYR A 19 -38.14 23.91 24.90
N ALA A 20 -37.27 24.92 24.87
CA ALA A 20 -36.80 25.58 26.08
C ALA A 20 -37.88 26.59 26.49
N ASP A 21 -38.27 26.59 27.77
CA ASP A 21 -39.24 27.52 28.37
C ASP A 21 -38.63 28.92 28.60
N ASP A 22 -37.66 29.30 27.76
CA ASP A 22 -36.87 30.52 27.86
C ASP A 22 -37.09 31.32 26.56
N GLY A 23 -38.05 32.24 26.60
CA GLY A 23 -38.45 33.06 25.45
C GLY A 23 -37.31 33.90 24.85
N HIS A 24 -36.17 33.96 25.53
CA HIS A 24 -34.99 34.70 25.10
C HIS A 24 -33.90 33.84 24.45
N ALA A 25 -34.01 32.50 24.50
CA ALA A 25 -32.97 31.56 24.05
C ALA A 25 -32.88 31.40 22.51
N GLN A 26 -32.67 32.51 21.81
CA GLN A 26 -32.72 32.62 20.35
C GLN A 26 -31.53 31.99 19.60
N ASN A 27 -30.40 31.78 20.27
CA ASN A 27 -29.16 31.23 19.70
C ASN A 27 -28.92 29.75 20.09
N LEU A 28 -29.93 29.05 20.63
CA LEU A 28 -29.78 27.64 21.01
C LEU A 28 -29.36 26.74 19.84
N ALA A 29 -29.87 27.00 18.63
CA ALA A 29 -29.54 26.20 17.45
C ALA A 29 -28.09 26.42 17.01
N GLU A 30 -27.62 27.65 17.00
CA GLU A 30 -26.23 28.03 16.74
C GLU A 30 -25.30 27.45 17.80
N MET A 31 -25.66 27.54 19.09
CA MET A 31 -24.91 26.94 20.19
C MET A 31 -24.78 25.43 20.01
N ASP A 32 -25.88 24.71 19.74
CA ASP A 32 -25.86 23.26 19.48
C ASP A 32 -24.94 22.91 18.30
N ALA A 33 -25.03 23.64 17.18
CA ALA A 33 -24.20 23.38 16.01
C ALA A 33 -22.71 23.63 16.27
N ILE A 34 -22.35 24.71 16.96
CA ILE A 34 -20.96 24.99 17.34
C ILE A 34 -20.46 23.94 18.34
N CYS A 35 -21.27 23.60 19.35
CA CYS A 35 -20.91 22.61 20.35
C CYS A 35 -20.73 21.20 19.78
N GLN A 36 -21.52 20.81 18.78
CA GLN A 36 -21.31 19.54 18.06
C GLN A 36 -19.91 19.48 17.45
N LEU A 37 -19.46 20.55 16.78
CA LEU A 37 -18.12 20.63 16.19
C LEU A 37 -17.00 20.65 17.26
N ILE A 38 -17.19 21.38 18.36
CA ILE A 38 -16.23 21.39 19.48
C ILE A 38 -16.14 20.00 20.13
N LYS A 39 -17.27 19.29 20.25
CA LYS A 39 -17.32 17.93 20.83
C LYS A 39 -16.49 16.94 20.00
N LEU A 40 -16.44 17.09 18.67
CA LEU A 40 -15.55 16.29 17.82
C LEU A 40 -14.08 16.42 18.23
N ALA A 41 -13.62 17.63 18.57
CA ALA A 41 -12.25 17.86 19.03
C ALA A 41 -11.97 17.29 20.43
N LYS A 42 -12.99 17.23 21.31
CA LYS A 42 -12.89 16.57 22.63
C LYS A 42 -12.84 15.06 22.52
N ILE A 43 -13.66 14.45 21.66
CA ILE A 43 -13.67 13.01 21.41
C ILE A 43 -12.37 12.58 20.72
N GLY A 44 -11.89 13.40 19.78
CA GLY A 44 -10.76 13.06 18.94
C GLY A 44 -11.10 11.98 17.93
N ALA A 45 -10.07 11.53 17.22
CA ALA A 45 -10.15 10.57 16.13
C ALA A 45 -9.56 9.22 16.53
N ASP A 46 -9.89 8.68 17.71
CA ASP A 46 -9.38 7.36 18.16
C ASP A 46 -9.76 6.21 17.23
N ALA A 47 -10.85 6.37 16.48
CA ALA A 47 -11.26 5.44 15.43
C ALA A 47 -10.37 5.54 14.16
N ALA A 48 -9.67 6.67 13.95
CA ALA A 48 -8.84 6.92 12.78
C ALA A 48 -7.45 6.29 12.92
N LYS A 49 -7.42 4.96 13.06
CA LYS A 49 -6.17 4.21 13.21
C LYS A 49 -5.40 4.15 11.88
N PRO A 50 -4.06 4.15 11.91
CA PRO A 50 -3.27 3.96 10.71
C PRO A 50 -3.62 2.66 9.99
N VAL A 51 -3.69 2.72 8.66
CA VAL A 51 -3.98 1.54 7.83
C VAL A 51 -2.67 0.81 7.55
N VAL A 52 -2.60 -0.47 7.92
CA VAL A 52 -1.41 -1.32 7.71
C VAL A 52 -1.81 -2.52 6.87
N LEU A 53 -1.16 -2.74 5.74
CA LEU A 53 -1.34 -3.94 4.92
C LEU A 53 -0.86 -5.18 5.69
N ASN A 54 -1.62 -6.27 5.61
CA ASN A 54 -1.11 -7.57 5.95
C ASN A 54 -0.15 -8.05 4.86
N THR A 55 1.11 -8.31 5.22
CA THR A 55 2.13 -8.75 4.28
C THR A 55 2.22 -10.27 4.15
N ALA A 56 1.55 -11.05 5.00
CA ALA A 56 1.73 -12.50 5.08
C ALA A 56 1.64 -13.22 3.71
N ASP A 57 0.68 -12.81 2.86
CA ASP A 57 0.49 -13.45 1.56
C ASP A 57 1.62 -13.15 0.57
N ILE A 58 2.12 -11.91 0.50
CA ILE A 58 3.31 -11.61 -0.33
C ILE A 58 4.56 -12.29 0.23
N GLU A 59 4.68 -12.42 1.55
CA GLU A 59 5.78 -13.17 2.15
C GLU A 59 5.74 -14.65 1.76
N ASP A 60 4.56 -15.28 1.73
CA ASP A 60 4.37 -16.64 1.25
C ASP A 60 4.70 -16.76 -0.24
N ILE A 61 4.22 -15.84 -1.08
CA ILE A 61 4.55 -15.81 -2.51
C ILE A 61 6.07 -15.71 -2.73
N LYS A 62 6.76 -14.82 -2.02
CA LYS A 62 8.22 -14.67 -2.12
C LYS A 62 8.97 -15.92 -1.65
N THR A 63 8.44 -16.60 -0.63
CA THR A 63 8.97 -17.88 -0.12
C THR A 63 8.82 -19.00 -1.16
N ILE A 64 7.66 -19.09 -1.82
CA ILE A 64 7.43 -20.05 -2.91
C ILE A 64 8.32 -19.70 -4.11
N ASN A 65 8.46 -18.41 -4.45
CA ASN A 65 9.29 -17.99 -5.57
C ASN A 65 10.75 -18.42 -5.40
N ILE A 66 11.33 -18.17 -4.21
CA ILE A 66 12.71 -18.55 -3.97
C ILE A 66 12.91 -20.07 -3.87
N SER A 67 11.88 -20.84 -3.48
CA SER A 67 12.01 -22.30 -3.40
C SER A 67 12.15 -22.97 -4.77
N LEU A 68 11.64 -22.32 -5.82
CA LEU A 68 11.79 -22.74 -7.22
C LEU A 68 13.06 -22.23 -7.90
N ALA A 69 13.81 -21.33 -7.26
CA ALA A 69 15.02 -20.78 -7.85
C ALA A 69 16.07 -21.88 -8.12
N ASP A 70 16.99 -21.60 -9.05
CA ASP A 70 18.05 -22.53 -9.42
C ASP A 70 18.79 -23.04 -8.16
N PRO A 71 18.99 -24.36 -7.99
CA PRO A 71 19.61 -24.90 -6.78
C PRO A 71 21.04 -24.40 -6.53
N GLU A 72 21.83 -24.15 -7.58
CA GLU A 72 23.17 -23.60 -7.43
C GLU A 72 23.12 -22.13 -7.00
N TRP A 73 22.15 -21.37 -7.53
CA TRP A 73 21.90 -20.01 -7.06
C TRP A 73 21.42 -19.97 -5.60
N ARG A 74 20.47 -20.84 -5.20
CA ARG A 74 19.96 -20.93 -3.82
C ARG A 74 21.05 -21.28 -2.80
N LYS A 75 22.07 -22.07 -3.18
CA LYS A 75 23.22 -22.40 -2.32
C LYS A 75 24.04 -21.16 -1.92
N GLY A 76 23.94 -20.07 -2.67
CA GLY A 76 24.56 -18.80 -2.29
C GLY A 76 23.95 -18.19 -1.03
N PHE A 77 22.75 -18.61 -0.62
CA PHE A 77 22.01 -18.04 0.50
C PHE A 77 22.03 -18.97 1.73
N PRO A 78 22.03 -18.40 2.95
CA PRO A 78 21.89 -19.17 4.17
C PRO A 78 20.52 -19.87 4.25
N SER A 79 20.50 -21.01 4.93
CA SER A 79 19.28 -21.79 5.20
C SER A 79 18.82 -21.70 6.65
N GLU A 80 19.60 -21.01 7.50
CA GLU A 80 19.31 -20.79 8.92
C GLU A 80 19.53 -19.33 9.33
N PRO A 81 18.73 -18.77 10.25
CA PRO A 81 18.88 -17.39 10.72
C PRO A 81 20.26 -17.08 11.29
N THR A 82 20.87 -18.05 11.99
CA THR A 82 22.20 -17.90 12.60
C THR A 82 23.32 -17.75 11.58
N THR A 83 23.07 -18.09 10.32
CA THR A 83 24.03 -18.00 9.21
C THR A 83 23.75 -16.82 8.28
N GLN A 84 22.80 -15.95 8.64
CA GLN A 84 22.46 -14.77 7.85
C GLN A 84 23.66 -13.83 7.71
N GLN A 85 23.91 -13.37 6.48
CA GLN A 85 25.05 -12.54 6.14
C GLN A 85 24.63 -11.08 6.01
N VAL A 86 25.49 -10.17 6.50
CA VAL A 86 25.30 -8.73 6.32
C VAL A 86 25.78 -8.33 4.93
N LYS A 87 25.12 -7.34 4.32
CA LYS A 87 25.57 -6.77 3.04
C LYS A 87 26.96 -6.14 3.23
N PRO A 88 27.95 -6.45 2.37
CA PRO A 88 29.27 -5.83 2.47
C PRO A 88 29.21 -4.30 2.33
N SER A 89 30.07 -3.60 3.07
CA SER A 89 30.12 -2.12 3.05
C SER A 89 30.78 -1.54 1.81
N ASP A 90 31.53 -2.36 1.04
CA ASP A 90 32.24 -2.00 -0.19
C ASP A 90 31.39 -2.15 -1.47
N CYS A 91 30.10 -2.50 -1.34
CA CYS A 91 29.21 -2.63 -2.49
C CYS A 91 28.96 -1.28 -3.18
N THR A 92 29.10 -1.25 -4.51
CA THR A 92 28.76 -0.11 -5.37
C THR A 92 27.51 -0.40 -6.21
N ALA A 93 26.93 0.62 -6.85
CA ALA A 93 25.72 0.46 -7.65
C ALA A 93 25.93 -0.42 -8.90
N GLU A 94 27.15 -0.44 -9.44
CA GLU A 94 27.54 -1.24 -10.61
C GLU A 94 28.05 -2.65 -10.24
N ASP A 95 28.12 -2.98 -8.95
CA ASP A 95 28.66 -4.23 -8.46
C ASP A 95 27.73 -5.42 -8.80
N LYS A 96 28.28 -6.40 -9.53
CA LYS A 96 27.56 -7.60 -9.97
C LYS A 96 27.66 -8.77 -8.99
N ARG A 97 28.40 -8.62 -7.88
CA ARG A 97 28.46 -9.62 -6.82
C ARG A 97 27.06 -9.80 -6.24
N LEU A 98 26.62 -11.04 -6.08
CA LEU A 98 25.27 -11.36 -5.62
C LEU A 98 24.94 -10.71 -4.26
N GLN A 99 25.93 -10.65 -3.36
CA GLN A 99 25.81 -9.97 -2.05
C GLN A 99 25.65 -8.44 -2.13
N CYS A 100 25.91 -7.85 -3.29
CA CYS A 100 25.73 -6.42 -3.54
C CYS A 100 24.38 -6.07 -4.17
N ASP A 101 23.57 -7.07 -4.55
CA ASP A 101 22.20 -6.87 -5.01
C ASP A 101 21.36 -6.11 -3.95
N SER A 102 20.46 -5.23 -4.39
CA SER A 102 19.55 -4.49 -3.51
C SER A 102 18.56 -5.40 -2.77
N ALA A 103 18.16 -6.51 -3.39
CA ALA A 103 17.25 -7.51 -2.85
C ALA A 103 17.98 -8.65 -2.12
N TRP A 104 19.31 -8.63 -2.03
CA TRP A 104 20.12 -9.68 -1.39
C TRP A 104 19.60 -10.07 0.01
N GLN A 105 19.32 -9.09 0.86
CA GLN A 105 18.80 -9.33 2.20
C GLN A 105 17.41 -9.97 2.19
N GLU A 106 16.55 -9.57 1.24
CA GLU A 106 15.25 -10.20 1.08
C GLU A 106 15.39 -11.66 0.63
N PHE A 107 16.23 -11.93 -0.36
CA PHE A 107 16.48 -13.30 -0.83
C PHE A 107 17.00 -14.20 0.30
N GLN A 108 17.91 -13.71 1.15
CA GLN A 108 18.34 -14.46 2.33
C GLN A 108 17.16 -14.77 3.27
N LYS A 109 16.33 -13.77 3.61
CA LYS A 109 15.15 -13.93 4.47
C LYS A 109 14.22 -15.01 3.93
N TRP A 110 13.89 -14.96 2.64
CA TRP A 110 12.95 -15.90 2.03
C TRP A 110 13.56 -17.30 1.87
N ASN A 111 14.86 -17.43 1.59
CA ASN A 111 15.51 -18.74 1.49
C ASN A 111 15.57 -19.44 2.84
N ILE A 112 15.84 -18.71 3.93
CA ILE A 112 15.77 -19.24 5.30
C ILE A 112 14.36 -19.74 5.60
N ARG A 113 13.33 -18.94 5.32
CA ARG A 113 11.93 -19.33 5.53
C ARG A 113 11.55 -20.57 4.71
N ALA A 114 11.96 -20.62 3.44
CA ALA A 114 11.72 -21.77 2.57
C ALA A 114 12.41 -23.03 3.12
N ALA A 115 13.68 -22.94 3.50
CA ALA A 115 14.43 -24.07 4.07
C ALA A 115 13.81 -24.57 5.38
N GLN A 116 13.31 -23.69 6.24
CA GLN A 116 12.59 -24.07 7.46
C GLN A 116 11.27 -24.79 7.14
N GLN A 117 10.51 -24.29 6.16
CA GLN A 117 9.28 -24.96 5.71
C GLN A 117 9.56 -26.35 5.16
N GLU A 118 10.58 -26.50 4.32
CA GLU A 118 11.04 -27.79 3.76
C GLU A 118 11.51 -28.77 4.85
N LYS A 119 12.14 -28.27 5.93
CA LYS A 119 12.54 -29.09 7.09
C LYS A 119 11.33 -29.54 7.92
N SER A 120 10.36 -28.65 8.11
CA SER A 120 9.15 -28.92 8.91
C SER A 120 8.16 -29.85 8.21
N ASP A 121 8.09 -29.77 6.89
CA ASP A 121 7.24 -30.60 6.04
C ASP A 121 8.04 -31.03 4.80
N PRO A 122 8.69 -32.20 4.85
CA PRO A 122 9.47 -32.72 3.73
C PRO A 122 8.66 -32.88 2.43
N ASN A 123 7.32 -32.94 2.49
CA ASN A 123 6.48 -33.02 1.30
C ASN A 123 6.39 -31.68 0.54
N LYS A 124 6.83 -30.58 1.15
CA LYS A 124 6.99 -29.28 0.48
C LYS A 124 8.35 -29.13 -0.20
N ARG A 125 9.25 -30.12 -0.10
CA ARG A 125 10.55 -30.07 -0.74
C ARG A 125 10.45 -30.52 -2.20
N LEU A 126 10.72 -29.62 -3.13
CA LEU A 126 10.86 -29.97 -4.54
C LEU A 126 12.18 -30.74 -4.77
N PRO A 127 12.17 -31.86 -5.51
CA PRO A 127 13.40 -32.53 -5.90
C PRO A 127 14.15 -31.67 -6.94
N VAL A 128 15.48 -31.76 -6.95
CA VAL A 128 16.35 -31.02 -7.90
C VAL A 128 15.97 -31.31 -9.35
N SER A 129 15.55 -32.54 -9.66
CA SER A 129 15.07 -32.93 -10.99
C SER A 129 13.79 -32.21 -11.41
N ALA A 130 12.93 -31.82 -10.46
CA ALA A 130 11.71 -31.07 -10.76
C ALA A 130 12.01 -29.60 -11.05
N THR A 131 12.88 -28.95 -10.26
CA THR A 131 13.21 -27.51 -10.46
C THR A 131 14.07 -27.26 -11.71
N THR A 132 14.90 -28.23 -12.09
CA THR A 132 15.77 -28.12 -13.28
C THR A 132 15.11 -28.57 -14.59
N ALA A 133 13.99 -29.29 -14.54
CA ALA A 133 13.25 -29.68 -15.74
C ALA A 133 12.61 -28.47 -16.45
N PRO A 134 12.32 -28.54 -17.76
CA PRO A 134 11.64 -27.46 -18.49
C PRO A 134 10.34 -26.98 -17.83
N VAL A 135 9.54 -27.90 -17.28
CA VAL A 135 8.30 -27.57 -16.55
C VAL A 135 8.57 -26.81 -15.25
N GLY A 136 9.62 -27.17 -14.51
CA GLY A 136 10.03 -26.46 -13.29
C GLY A 136 10.56 -25.07 -13.58
N ARG A 137 11.37 -24.91 -14.64
CA ARG A 137 11.83 -23.59 -15.08
C ARG A 137 10.68 -22.70 -15.54
N ALA A 138 9.70 -23.25 -16.27
CA ALA A 138 8.50 -22.51 -16.65
C ALA A 138 7.69 -22.09 -15.41
N ALA A 139 7.50 -22.99 -14.44
CA ALA A 139 6.85 -22.66 -13.17
C ALA A 139 7.58 -21.57 -12.39
N ALA A 140 8.92 -21.60 -12.35
CA ALA A 140 9.73 -20.57 -11.70
C ALA A 140 9.52 -19.19 -12.33
N VAL A 141 9.47 -19.11 -13.67
CA VAL A 141 9.18 -17.85 -14.39
C VAL A 141 7.77 -17.35 -14.08
N THR A 142 6.77 -18.23 -14.08
CA THR A 142 5.39 -17.87 -13.74
C THR A 142 5.28 -17.32 -12.32
N ILE A 143 5.87 -18.01 -11.33
CA ILE A 143 5.82 -17.59 -9.93
C ILE A 143 6.63 -16.31 -9.70
N ALA A 144 7.75 -16.11 -10.42
CA ALA A 144 8.47 -14.84 -10.39
C ALA A 144 7.62 -13.68 -10.91
N GLY A 145 6.84 -13.90 -11.97
CA GLY A 145 5.86 -12.93 -12.47
C GLY A 145 4.77 -12.60 -11.43
N ILE A 146 4.24 -13.61 -10.77
CA ILE A 146 3.27 -13.45 -9.66
C ILE A 146 3.88 -12.65 -8.51
N ALA A 147 5.13 -12.96 -8.12
CA ALA A 147 5.84 -12.24 -7.06
C ALA A 147 6.08 -10.77 -7.42
N ALA A 148 6.45 -10.47 -8.67
CA ALA A 148 6.61 -9.11 -9.16
C ALA A 148 5.27 -8.34 -9.15
N GLN A 149 4.19 -8.98 -9.59
CA GLN A 149 2.85 -8.39 -9.56
C GLN A 149 2.39 -8.13 -8.12
N ALA A 150 2.60 -9.08 -7.20
CA ALA A 150 2.28 -8.90 -5.79
C ALA A 150 3.06 -7.75 -5.16
N GLN A 151 4.36 -7.62 -5.48
CA GLN A 151 5.17 -6.50 -5.03
C GLN A 151 4.66 -5.17 -5.58
N GLN A 152 4.31 -5.10 -6.86
CA GLN A 152 3.74 -3.90 -7.48
C GLN A 152 2.46 -3.44 -6.77
N LEU A 153 1.59 -4.38 -6.34
CA LEU A 153 0.39 -4.05 -5.57
C LEU A 153 0.72 -3.42 -4.21
N VAL A 154 1.69 -3.99 -3.49
CA VAL A 154 2.16 -3.44 -2.21
C VAL A 154 2.79 -2.06 -2.41
N ASP A 155 3.65 -1.90 -3.41
CA ASP A 155 4.32 -0.64 -3.70
C ASP A 155 3.32 0.45 -4.10
N SER A 156 2.35 0.12 -4.97
CA SER A 156 1.30 1.04 -5.37
C SER A 156 0.44 1.48 -4.19
N PHE A 157 0.14 0.57 -3.26
CA PHE A 157 -0.59 0.91 -2.04
C PHE A 157 0.23 1.86 -1.16
N VAL A 158 1.51 1.56 -0.90
CA VAL A 158 2.38 2.39 -0.07
C VAL A 158 2.61 3.77 -0.69
N GLN A 159 2.80 3.84 -2.01
CA GLN A 159 2.99 5.10 -2.73
C GLN A 159 1.74 5.99 -2.66
N THR A 160 0.55 5.39 -2.81
CA THR A 160 -0.71 6.15 -2.89
C THR A 160 -1.27 6.49 -1.50
N HIS A 161 -1.11 5.60 -0.53
CA HIS A 161 -1.76 5.69 0.78
C HIS A 161 -0.77 5.77 1.96
N GLY A 162 0.53 5.96 1.70
CA GLY A 162 1.59 5.97 2.71
C GLY A 162 1.33 6.90 3.89
N ASP A 163 0.75 8.08 3.67
CA ASP A 163 0.40 9.03 4.73
C ASP A 163 -0.64 8.48 5.71
N ALA A 164 -1.65 7.79 5.18
CA ALA A 164 -2.70 7.12 5.96
C ALA A 164 -2.16 5.94 6.78
N THR A 165 -0.97 5.43 6.45
CA THR A 165 -0.32 4.34 7.18
C THR A 165 0.48 4.81 8.41
N LYS A 166 0.68 6.13 8.61
CA LYS A 166 1.61 6.65 9.62
C LYS A 166 1.06 7.75 10.52
N THR A 167 0.38 8.75 9.98
CA THR A 167 0.21 10.04 10.68
C THR A 167 -1.22 10.57 10.73
N VAL A 168 -2.18 9.82 10.18
CA VAL A 168 -3.56 10.31 9.98
C VAL A 168 -4.26 10.70 11.28
N GLN A 169 -4.14 9.89 12.34
CA GLN A 169 -4.76 10.19 13.65
C GLN A 169 -4.27 11.53 14.20
N ASP A 170 -2.96 11.74 14.18
CA ASP A 170 -2.34 12.97 14.68
C ASP A 170 -2.74 14.19 13.85
N LYS A 171 -2.78 14.06 12.51
CA LYS A 171 -3.19 15.14 11.61
C LYS A 171 -4.64 15.54 11.86
N VAL A 172 -5.55 14.56 11.95
CA VAL A 172 -6.98 14.79 12.22
C VAL A 172 -7.16 15.45 13.59
N ASN A 173 -6.53 14.91 14.64
CA ASN A 173 -6.63 15.47 15.99
C ASN A 173 -6.11 16.91 16.07
N LYS A 174 -4.97 17.21 15.44
CA LYS A 174 -4.42 18.58 15.40
C LYS A 174 -5.35 19.54 14.68
N ALA A 175 -5.91 19.14 13.53
CA ALA A 175 -6.84 19.95 12.76
C ALA A 175 -8.14 20.22 13.54
N LEU A 176 -8.74 19.18 14.16
CA LEU A 176 -9.93 19.34 15.01
C LEU A 176 -9.67 20.27 16.21
N LYS A 177 -8.52 20.14 16.89
CA LYS A 177 -8.15 21.01 18.01
C LYS A 177 -7.85 22.45 17.58
N LEU A 178 -7.21 22.66 16.44
CA LEU A 178 -7.04 23.99 15.86
C LEU A 178 -8.41 24.62 15.54
N ALA A 179 -9.33 23.87 14.93
CA ALA A 179 -10.66 24.38 14.65
C ALA A 179 -11.44 24.73 15.92
N ALA A 180 -11.42 23.86 16.94
CA ALA A 180 -12.18 24.06 18.16
C ALA A 180 -11.58 25.16 19.05
N TYR A 181 -10.26 25.19 19.18
CA TYR A 181 -9.58 25.93 20.25
C TYR A 181 -8.51 26.89 19.76
N GLY A 182 -8.17 26.90 18.47
CA GLY A 182 -7.08 27.70 17.92
C GLY A 182 -5.68 27.18 18.30
N ARG A 183 -5.60 26.03 18.99
CA ARG A 183 -4.36 25.41 19.47
C ARG A 183 -4.30 23.93 19.09
N LYS A 184 -3.27 23.54 18.34
CA LYS A 184 -3.05 22.14 17.91
C LYS A 184 -2.86 21.15 19.06
N ASP A 185 -2.24 21.62 20.15
CA ASP A 185 -1.90 20.82 21.33
C ASP A 185 -2.82 21.17 22.52
N ALA A 186 -4.09 21.51 22.23
CA ALA A 186 -5.08 21.77 23.27
C ALA A 186 -5.24 20.54 24.18
N THR A 187 -4.76 20.68 25.42
CA THR A 187 -4.85 19.72 26.52
C THR A 187 -4.97 20.50 27.83
N GLY A 188 -5.77 20.02 28.78
CA GLY A 188 -5.93 20.65 30.09
C GLY A 188 -7.33 21.15 30.37
N ALA A 189 -7.45 22.05 31.36
CA ALA A 189 -8.73 22.60 31.80
C ALA A 189 -9.39 23.50 30.74
N ASP A 190 -10.73 23.49 30.69
CA ASP A 190 -11.51 24.27 29.72
C ASP A 190 -11.20 25.79 29.77
N SER A 191 -10.75 26.31 30.92
CA SER A 191 -10.32 27.70 31.09
C SER A 191 -9.02 28.06 30.37
N GLU A 192 -8.24 27.07 29.91
CA GLU A 192 -6.91 27.31 29.31
C GLU A 192 -6.81 26.90 27.85
N ILE A 193 -7.74 26.07 27.36
CA ILE A 193 -7.66 25.49 26.02
C ILE A 193 -8.02 26.49 24.92
N CYS A 194 -8.98 27.39 25.15
CA CYS A 194 -9.38 28.38 24.14
C CYS A 194 -8.28 29.43 23.91
N GLN A 195 -7.78 29.50 22.67
CA GLN A 195 -6.83 30.52 22.24
C GLN A 195 -7.56 31.77 21.75
N ALA A 196 -7.87 32.66 22.69
CA ALA A 196 -8.41 33.98 22.39
C ALA A 196 -7.31 35.02 22.12
N ALA A 197 -7.60 35.97 21.23
CA ALA A 197 -6.81 37.19 21.09
C ALA A 197 -7.35 38.26 22.04
N ASP A 198 -6.53 39.28 22.33
CA ASP A 198 -7.01 40.50 22.98
C ASP A 198 -7.22 41.58 21.92
N LYS A 199 -8.47 41.96 21.71
CA LYS A 199 -8.87 43.04 20.79
C LYS A 199 -9.60 44.19 21.48
N GLY A 200 -9.55 44.24 22.82
CA GLY A 200 -10.05 45.35 23.63
C GLY A 200 -11.57 45.42 23.82
N ASP A 201 -12.38 45.00 22.85
CA ASP A 201 -13.85 45.09 22.94
C ASP A 201 -14.59 43.94 22.23
N GLN A 202 -15.89 43.83 22.49
CA GLN A 202 -16.75 42.80 21.90
C GLN A 202 -16.77 42.85 20.37
N GLU A 203 -16.92 44.05 19.78
CA GLU A 203 -17.00 44.23 18.33
C GLU A 203 -15.78 43.66 17.62
N ASN A 204 -14.59 43.97 18.13
CA ASN A 204 -13.33 43.58 17.53
C ASN A 204 -12.98 42.11 17.78
N ASN A 205 -13.43 41.51 18.88
CA ASN A 205 -13.27 40.07 19.12
C ASN A 205 -14.28 39.23 18.32
N CYS A 206 -15.49 39.76 18.13
CA CYS A 206 -16.59 39.07 17.47
C CYS A 206 -16.71 39.37 15.98
N LYS A 207 -15.65 39.90 15.35
CA LYS A 207 -15.53 40.05 13.90
C LYS A 207 -14.32 39.31 13.35
N LEU A 208 -14.36 38.96 12.07
CA LEU A 208 -13.21 38.40 11.38
C LEU A 208 -12.01 39.38 11.39
N PRO A 209 -10.77 38.87 11.51
CA PRO A 209 -10.40 37.44 11.52
C PRO A 209 -10.52 36.77 12.90
N THR A 210 -10.70 37.54 13.98
CA THR A 210 -10.61 37.04 15.36
C THR A 210 -11.70 36.02 15.69
N VAL A 211 -12.95 36.28 15.34
CA VAL A 211 -14.05 35.33 15.60
C VAL A 211 -13.93 34.03 14.77
N GLY A 212 -13.19 34.08 13.65
CA GLY A 212 -12.97 32.95 12.76
C GLY A 212 -11.75 32.10 13.13
N SER A 213 -10.97 32.49 14.15
CA SER A 213 -9.75 31.78 14.53
C SER A 213 -10.04 30.40 15.13
N ALA A 214 -11.12 30.29 15.92
CA ALA A 214 -11.51 29.07 16.62
C ALA A 214 -13.00 29.10 17.01
N LEU A 215 -13.64 27.94 17.03
CA LEU A 215 -15.04 27.79 17.44
C LEU A 215 -15.29 28.21 18.89
N CYS A 216 -14.32 28.05 19.79
CA CYS A 216 -14.46 28.50 21.18
C CYS A 216 -14.66 30.03 21.27
N VAL A 217 -14.00 30.81 20.41
CA VAL A 217 -14.19 32.26 20.31
C VAL A 217 -15.54 32.57 19.67
N THR A 218 -15.89 31.88 18.57
CA THR A 218 -17.21 32.01 17.94
C THR A 218 -18.35 31.74 18.93
N LEU A 219 -18.22 30.70 19.76
CA LEU A 219 -19.21 30.31 20.76
C LEU A 219 -19.40 31.39 21.83
N VAL A 220 -18.30 31.97 22.33
CA VAL A 220 -18.37 33.09 23.28
C VAL A 220 -19.03 34.33 22.64
N CYS A 221 -18.78 34.60 21.36
CA CYS A 221 -19.43 35.71 20.67
C CYS A 221 -20.94 35.50 20.45
N VAL A 222 -21.36 34.25 20.21
CA VAL A 222 -22.77 33.89 20.00
C VAL A 222 -23.55 33.75 21.31
N CYS A 223 -22.89 33.44 22.43
CA CYS A 223 -23.58 33.17 23.70
C CYS A 223 -23.22 34.10 24.85
N GLY A 224 -22.07 34.75 24.82
CA GLY A 224 -21.60 35.62 25.90
C GLY A 224 -22.37 36.94 25.93
N LYS A 225 -22.67 37.41 27.14
CA LYS A 225 -23.31 38.72 27.36
C LYS A 225 -22.43 39.64 28.19
N ASN A 226 -22.57 40.94 27.95
CA ASN A 226 -22.14 41.99 28.85
C ASN A 226 -23.35 42.48 29.66
N SER A 227 -23.46 42.08 30.93
CA SER A 227 -24.62 42.37 31.79
C SER A 227 -25.04 43.83 31.89
N ALA A 228 -24.14 44.79 31.62
CA ALA A 228 -24.48 46.21 31.69
C ALA A 228 -25.47 46.65 30.59
N THR A 229 -25.56 45.89 29.49
CA THR A 229 -26.18 46.31 28.22
C THR A 229 -26.89 45.17 27.50
N GLN A 230 -26.48 43.92 27.72
CA GLN A 230 -27.08 42.70 27.19
C GLN A 230 -27.67 41.91 28.37
N ASP A 231 -28.95 42.13 28.65
CA ASP A 231 -29.66 41.54 29.79
C ASP A 231 -30.30 40.17 29.47
N GLN A 232 -30.38 39.81 28.19
CA GLN A 232 -31.03 38.58 27.72
C GLN A 232 -30.08 37.37 27.64
N ASP A 233 -30.60 36.20 28.04
CA ASP A 233 -29.91 34.92 28.01
C ASP A 233 -30.14 34.17 26.69
N VAL A 234 -29.46 34.64 25.64
CA VAL A 234 -29.74 34.20 24.26
C VAL A 234 -29.40 32.74 23.95
N CYS A 235 -28.53 32.13 24.73
CA CYS A 235 -28.22 30.70 24.61
C CYS A 235 -28.93 29.87 25.70
N GLY A 236 -29.79 30.51 26.51
CA GLY A 236 -30.47 29.95 27.68
C GLY A 236 -29.91 30.49 29.00
N ALA A 237 -30.78 30.65 30.00
CA ALA A 237 -30.44 31.22 31.31
C ALA A 237 -29.29 30.50 32.04
N ALA A 238 -29.19 29.18 31.89
CA ALA A 238 -28.16 28.37 32.54
C ALA A 238 -26.81 28.33 31.80
N THR A 239 -26.75 28.86 30.57
CA THR A 239 -25.62 28.64 29.64
C THR A 239 -25.00 29.93 29.13
N THR A 240 -25.71 31.06 29.16
CA THR A 240 -25.22 32.37 28.69
C THR A 240 -24.24 32.99 29.71
N PRO A 241 -22.92 32.99 29.46
CA PRO A 241 -21.96 33.50 30.43
C PRO A 241 -21.88 35.03 30.40
N GLN A 242 -21.50 35.60 31.55
CA GLN A 242 -21.10 37.00 31.64
C GLN A 242 -19.66 37.16 31.16
N VAL A 243 -19.43 38.13 30.27
CA VAL A 243 -18.12 38.52 29.77
C VAL A 243 -17.79 39.90 30.33
N GLY A 244 -17.27 39.93 31.56
CA GLY A 244 -16.99 41.19 32.27
C GLY A 244 -15.91 42.05 31.59
N SER A 245 -14.99 41.43 30.87
CA SER A 245 -13.99 42.10 30.03
C SER A 245 -13.79 41.32 28.74
N TRP A 246 -13.89 41.97 27.59
CA TRP A 246 -13.67 41.37 26.27
C TRP A 246 -12.18 41.32 25.90
N ASN A 247 -11.35 40.88 26.85
CA ASN A 247 -9.95 40.56 26.63
C ASN A 247 -9.76 39.04 26.56
N LYS A 248 -8.52 38.61 26.36
CA LYS A 248 -8.16 37.18 26.25
C LYS A 248 -8.66 36.35 27.44
N ASP A 249 -8.51 36.84 28.66
CA ASP A 249 -8.86 36.08 29.87
C ASP A 249 -10.37 36.03 30.09
N GLY A 250 -11.09 37.12 29.81
CA GLY A 250 -12.55 37.10 29.90
C GLY A 250 -13.20 36.16 28.90
N ILE A 251 -12.67 36.07 27.66
CA ILE A 251 -13.14 35.09 26.67
C ILE A 251 -12.88 33.66 27.15
N LYS A 252 -11.69 33.39 27.71
CA LYS A 252 -11.36 32.08 28.29
C LYS A 252 -12.29 31.69 29.43
N THR A 253 -12.55 32.60 30.37
CA THR A 253 -13.48 32.37 31.49
C THR A 253 -14.89 32.09 30.99
N ALA A 254 -15.38 32.87 30.03
CA ALA A 254 -16.69 32.65 29.43
C ALA A 254 -16.79 31.30 28.71
N PHE A 255 -15.74 30.92 27.97
CA PHE A 255 -15.68 29.61 27.34
C PHE A 255 -15.67 28.47 28.37
N ALA A 256 -15.00 28.61 29.51
CA ALA A 256 -15.00 27.61 30.58
C ALA A 256 -16.42 27.32 31.11
N THR A 257 -17.31 28.30 31.10
CA THR A 257 -18.74 28.12 31.45
C THR A 257 -19.50 27.36 30.35
N LEU A 258 -19.16 27.59 29.08
CA LEU A 258 -19.84 26.99 27.93
C LEU A 258 -19.34 25.59 27.58
N ALA A 259 -18.09 25.26 27.88
CA ALA A 259 -17.48 24.00 27.50
C ALA A 259 -18.19 22.74 28.07
N PRO A 260 -18.71 22.75 29.31
CA PRO A 260 -19.55 21.65 29.84
C PRO A 260 -20.91 21.52 29.13
N VAL A 261 -21.44 22.61 28.55
CA VAL A 261 -22.66 22.56 27.72
C VAL A 261 -22.37 21.78 26.45
N CYS A 262 -21.23 22.04 25.81
CA CYS A 262 -20.82 21.31 24.62
C CYS A 262 -20.54 19.83 24.88
N ASP A 263 -20.24 19.43 26.12
CA ASP A 263 -20.08 18.01 26.46
C ASP A 263 -21.38 17.21 26.39
N LYS A 264 -22.53 17.89 26.43
CA LYS A 264 -23.86 17.30 26.27
C LYS A 264 -24.29 17.18 24.80
N ALA A 265 -23.55 17.80 23.87
CA ALA A 265 -23.84 17.69 22.45
C ALA A 265 -23.65 16.24 21.98
N LYS A 266 -24.40 15.83 20.96
CA LYS A 266 -24.25 14.48 20.37
C LYS A 266 -22.82 14.29 19.87
N GLY A 267 -22.16 13.29 20.44
CA GLY A 267 -20.78 12.95 20.14
C GLY A 267 -20.69 11.62 19.41
N THR A 268 -20.78 11.62 18.09
CA THR A 268 -20.43 10.44 17.29
C THR A 268 -18.98 10.56 16.80
N PRO A 269 -18.24 9.43 16.68
CA PRO A 269 -16.92 9.44 16.06
C PRO A 269 -17.01 10.10 14.68
N ALA A 270 -16.12 11.06 14.42
CA ALA A 270 -16.13 11.80 13.16
C ALA A 270 -15.75 10.91 11.98
N THR A 271 -16.68 10.69 11.04
CA THR A 271 -16.31 10.38 9.64
C THR A 271 -16.04 11.68 8.89
N SER A 272 -15.43 11.59 7.70
CA SER A 272 -15.29 12.75 6.81
C SER A 272 -16.63 13.42 6.53
N THR A 273 -17.66 12.60 6.29
CA THR A 273 -19.02 13.06 5.96
C THR A 273 -19.67 13.77 7.14
N ASP A 274 -19.49 13.28 8.36
CA ASP A 274 -20.08 13.87 9.57
C ASP A 274 -19.52 15.27 9.84
N ILE A 275 -18.20 15.46 9.72
CA ILE A 275 -17.58 16.78 9.88
C ILE A 275 -18.15 17.76 8.85
N LEU A 276 -18.20 17.36 7.58
CA LEU A 276 -18.70 18.21 6.50
C LEU A 276 -20.20 18.51 6.66
N ALA A 277 -20.99 17.56 7.15
CA ALA A 277 -22.41 17.77 7.43
C ALA A 277 -22.62 18.77 8.58
N ALA A 278 -21.89 18.63 9.68
CA ALA A 278 -21.94 19.55 10.80
C ALA A 278 -21.48 20.97 10.40
N LEU A 279 -20.41 21.05 9.60
CA LEU A 279 -19.92 22.32 9.04
C LEU A 279 -20.96 22.98 8.13
N ARG A 280 -21.60 22.22 7.22
CA ARG A 280 -22.67 22.72 6.36
C ARG A 280 -23.88 23.20 7.17
N LYS A 281 -24.27 22.46 8.23
CA LYS A 281 -25.35 22.86 9.15
C LYS A 281 -25.04 24.22 9.78
N LEU A 282 -23.83 24.42 10.32
CA LEU A 282 -23.42 25.69 10.91
C LEU A 282 -23.41 26.82 9.89
N LYS A 283 -22.85 26.60 8.69
CA LYS A 283 -22.83 27.60 7.63
C LYS A 283 -24.23 27.98 7.14
N GLY A 284 -25.17 27.04 7.14
CA GLY A 284 -26.57 27.29 6.82
C GLY A 284 -27.30 28.20 7.82
N MET A 285 -26.74 28.42 9.01
CA MET A 285 -27.30 29.31 10.04
C MET A 285 -26.82 30.76 9.89
N VAL A 286 -25.91 31.04 8.95
CA VAL A 286 -25.44 32.41 8.69
C VAL A 286 -26.57 33.24 8.10
N LYS A 287 -26.88 34.36 8.75
CA LYS A 287 -27.95 35.27 8.39
C LYS A 287 -27.35 36.52 7.73
N THR A 288 -27.97 36.97 6.64
CA THR A 288 -27.73 38.33 6.14
C THR A 288 -28.51 39.32 6.98
N THR A 289 -27.83 40.28 7.57
CA THR A 289 -28.44 41.41 8.28
C THR A 289 -27.99 42.71 7.62
N LYS A 290 -28.75 43.79 7.80
CA LYS A 290 -28.31 45.11 7.34
C LYS A 290 -27.19 45.62 8.25
N ASN A 291 -26.08 46.11 7.73
CA ASN A 291 -25.03 46.80 8.49
C ASN A 291 -24.86 48.25 7.99
N GLY A 292 -25.64 49.18 8.53
CA GLY A 292 -25.68 50.55 8.03
C GLY A 292 -26.20 50.60 6.59
N ALA A 293 -25.39 51.10 5.66
CA ALA A 293 -25.69 51.10 4.22
C ALA A 293 -25.26 49.81 3.50
N THR A 294 -24.57 48.89 4.18
CA THR A 294 -24.12 47.61 3.62
C THR A 294 -24.90 46.45 4.25
N ASN A 295 -24.64 45.22 3.81
CA ASN A 295 -25.14 44.01 4.46
C ASN A 295 -23.99 43.36 5.24
N ALA A 296 -24.29 42.80 6.41
CA ALA A 296 -23.40 41.93 7.18
C ALA A 296 -23.87 40.48 7.09
N MET A 297 -22.91 39.55 7.17
CA MET A 297 -23.16 38.12 7.33
C MET A 297 -22.81 37.74 8.76
N VAL A 298 -23.81 37.29 9.53
CA VAL A 298 -23.63 37.02 10.96
C VAL A 298 -24.16 35.64 11.35
N LEU A 299 -23.52 35.02 12.32
CA LEU A 299 -24.07 33.87 13.05
C LEU A 299 -24.61 34.37 14.40
N GLY A 300 -25.81 33.96 14.80
CA GLY A 300 -26.45 34.37 16.05
C GLY A 300 -27.54 35.44 15.87
N ILE A 301 -27.75 36.27 16.90
CA ILE A 301 -28.72 37.36 16.89
C ILE A 301 -28.06 38.72 16.88
N LYS A 302 -28.74 39.68 16.26
CA LYS A 302 -28.33 41.07 16.24
C LYS A 302 -29.47 41.96 16.69
N GLY A 303 -29.16 42.91 17.56
CA GLY A 303 -30.09 43.91 18.05
C GLY A 303 -30.23 45.07 17.06
N SER A 304 -30.46 46.27 17.61
CA SER A 304 -30.57 47.50 16.81
C SER A 304 -29.23 47.98 16.26
N SER A 305 -28.11 47.62 16.91
CA SER A 305 -26.79 47.85 16.35
C SER A 305 -26.60 47.01 15.10
N ASN A 306 -25.88 47.58 14.15
CA ASN A 306 -25.60 46.95 12.89
C ASN A 306 -24.39 46.01 12.92
N LYS A 307 -23.77 45.84 14.10
CA LYS A 307 -22.54 45.08 14.35
C LYS A 307 -22.73 44.07 15.48
N CYS A 308 -21.76 43.17 15.68
CA CYS A 308 -21.70 42.30 16.85
C CYS A 308 -20.99 42.99 18.02
N ASP A 309 -21.57 44.10 18.49
CA ASP A 309 -21.01 44.96 19.52
C ASP A 309 -21.79 44.87 20.85
N ASN A 310 -21.41 45.73 21.79
CA ASN A 310 -22.00 45.78 23.11
C ASN A 310 -23.38 46.49 23.15
N THR A 311 -24.36 45.94 22.44
CA THR A 311 -25.73 46.48 22.35
C THR A 311 -26.76 45.44 22.80
N ALA A 312 -27.88 45.89 23.36
CA ALA A 312 -28.99 45.02 23.75
C ALA A 312 -29.46 44.11 22.60
N GLY A 313 -29.73 42.84 22.91
CA GLY A 313 -30.14 41.83 21.94
C GLY A 313 -29.09 41.48 20.87
N THR A 314 -27.81 41.77 21.12
CA THR A 314 -26.70 41.51 20.18
C THR A 314 -25.75 40.49 20.77
N GLN A 315 -25.75 39.29 20.19
CA GLN A 315 -24.83 38.21 20.50
C GLN A 315 -24.64 37.41 19.22
N CYS A 316 -23.58 37.75 18.50
CA CYS A 316 -23.31 37.21 17.18
C CYS A 316 -21.82 37.18 16.86
N ALA A 317 -21.49 36.42 15.81
CA ALA A 317 -20.19 36.44 15.15
C ALA A 317 -20.34 37.10 13.77
N ASP A 318 -19.60 38.19 13.53
CA ASP A 318 -19.54 38.89 12.24
C ASP A 318 -18.48 38.23 11.34
N ILE A 319 -18.97 37.53 10.32
CA ILE A 319 -18.16 36.84 9.31
C ILE A 319 -18.26 37.51 7.94
N THR A 320 -18.69 38.77 7.87
CA THR A 320 -18.89 39.52 6.62
C THR A 320 -17.66 39.52 5.72
N ALA A 321 -16.46 39.62 6.31
CA ALA A 321 -15.21 39.64 5.56
C ALA A 321 -14.95 38.35 4.73
N ALA A 322 -15.54 37.21 5.10
CA ALA A 322 -15.46 35.97 4.32
C ALA A 322 -16.34 35.99 3.05
N PHE A 323 -17.24 36.97 2.95
CA PHE A 323 -18.17 37.12 1.83
C PHE A 323 -17.92 38.42 1.05
N ALA A 324 -16.73 39.00 1.15
CA ALA A 324 -16.36 40.16 0.34
C ALA A 324 -16.61 39.87 -1.16
N ARG A 325 -17.37 40.76 -1.81
CA ARG A 325 -17.70 40.69 -3.24
C ARG A 325 -17.25 41.92 -4.02
N LYS A 326 -16.71 42.93 -3.34
CA LYS A 326 -16.13 44.11 -3.98
C LYS A 326 -14.79 43.72 -4.59
N SER A 327 -14.51 44.20 -5.80
CA SER A 327 -13.25 43.91 -6.51
C SER A 327 -11.99 44.34 -5.76
N THR A 328 -12.11 45.28 -4.81
CA THR A 328 -11.01 45.81 -4.00
C THR A 328 -10.74 45.02 -2.72
N GLU A 329 -11.54 44.00 -2.42
CA GLU A 329 -11.47 43.25 -1.16
C GLU A 329 -11.30 41.75 -1.46
N THR A 330 -10.34 41.11 -0.79
CA THR A 330 -10.19 39.65 -0.84
C THR A 330 -11.00 39.02 0.30
N PRO A 331 -11.85 38.02 0.03
CA PRO A 331 -12.51 37.25 1.07
C PRO A 331 -11.50 36.71 2.09
N GLN A 332 -11.79 36.90 3.38
CA GLN A 332 -10.97 36.34 4.46
C GLN A 332 -11.38 34.91 4.76
N ASP A 333 -10.38 34.04 4.94
CA ASP A 333 -10.63 32.67 5.37
C ASP A 333 -11.14 32.61 6.82
N ILE A 334 -12.11 31.75 7.04
CA ILE A 334 -12.55 31.37 8.39
C ILE A 334 -11.68 30.18 8.82
N GLN A 335 -10.72 30.40 9.70
CA GLN A 335 -9.71 29.40 10.03
C GLN A 335 -10.30 28.11 10.60
N TRP A 336 -11.32 28.18 11.46
CA TRP A 336 -11.97 26.96 11.94
C TRP A 336 -12.66 26.17 10.82
N GLU A 337 -13.15 26.81 9.76
CA GLU A 337 -13.71 26.13 8.58
C GLU A 337 -12.61 25.41 7.79
N THR A 338 -11.49 26.10 7.56
CA THR A 338 -10.32 25.54 6.88
C THR A 338 -9.81 24.29 7.60
N GLN A 339 -9.71 24.35 8.92
CA GLN A 339 -9.20 23.24 9.74
C GLN A 339 -10.19 22.06 9.82
N LEU A 340 -11.50 22.31 9.90
CA LEU A 340 -12.50 21.24 9.82
C LEU A 340 -12.48 20.54 8.45
N THR A 341 -12.31 21.33 7.37
CA THR A 341 -12.20 20.78 6.02
C THR A 341 -10.94 19.92 5.87
N LEU A 342 -9.82 20.36 6.46
CA LEU A 342 -8.58 19.56 6.51
C LEU A 342 -8.78 18.26 7.28
N ALA A 343 -9.39 18.30 8.47
CA ALA A 343 -9.71 17.10 9.25
C ALA A 343 -10.57 16.11 8.47
N ALA A 344 -11.59 16.61 7.76
CA ALA A 344 -12.44 15.79 6.89
C ALA A 344 -11.68 15.17 5.71
N ALA A 345 -10.76 15.91 5.08
CA ALA A 345 -9.95 15.41 3.97
C ALA A 345 -9.00 14.27 4.42
N GLU A 346 -8.35 14.42 5.59
CA GLU A 346 -7.49 13.39 6.16
C GLU A 346 -8.29 12.11 6.52
N LEU A 347 -9.51 12.25 7.03
CA LEU A 347 -10.41 11.11 7.26
C LEU A 347 -10.87 10.46 5.94
N ALA A 348 -11.18 11.25 4.91
CA ALA A 348 -11.53 10.69 3.60
C ALA A 348 -10.37 9.89 2.98
N ALA A 349 -9.13 10.38 3.12
CA ALA A 349 -7.95 9.66 2.70
C ALA A 349 -7.78 8.33 3.46
N LEU A 350 -8.11 8.31 4.76
CA LEU A 350 -8.12 7.09 5.57
C LEU A 350 -9.17 6.07 5.14
N GLU A 351 -10.39 6.55 4.90
CA GLU A 351 -11.51 5.75 4.42
C GLU A 351 -11.16 5.10 3.07
N ALA A 352 -10.58 5.88 2.15
CA ALA A 352 -10.08 5.40 0.86
C ALA A 352 -8.95 4.36 1.02
N ALA A 353 -7.96 4.62 1.88
CA ALA A 353 -6.87 3.68 2.17
C ALA A 353 -7.39 2.36 2.77
N SER A 354 -8.41 2.43 3.64
CA SER A 354 -9.03 1.26 4.24
C SER A 354 -9.75 0.38 3.22
N LEU A 355 -10.41 0.97 2.24
CA LEU A 355 -11.01 0.25 1.12
C LEU A 355 -9.93 -0.37 0.22
N ALA A 356 -8.92 0.43 -0.15
CA ALA A 356 -7.80 -0.02 -0.97
C ALA A 356 -7.04 -1.18 -0.32
N LYS A 357 -6.89 -1.18 1.02
CA LYS A 357 -6.29 -2.29 1.78
C LYS A 357 -7.04 -3.59 1.53
N LYS A 358 -8.37 -3.58 1.70
CA LYS A 358 -9.20 -4.78 1.50
C LYS A 358 -9.03 -5.33 0.08
N THR A 359 -9.09 -4.45 -0.92
CA THR A 359 -8.89 -4.84 -2.33
C THR A 359 -7.50 -5.41 -2.58
N THR A 360 -6.46 -4.75 -2.06
CA THR A 360 -5.06 -5.18 -2.21
C THR A 360 -4.85 -6.55 -1.58
N GLU A 361 -5.34 -6.76 -0.35
CA GLU A 361 -5.21 -8.04 0.36
C GLU A 361 -5.96 -9.17 -0.35
N THR A 362 -7.16 -8.92 -0.89
CA THR A 362 -7.87 -9.92 -1.70
C THR A 362 -7.09 -10.29 -2.97
N GLN A 363 -6.45 -9.32 -3.62
CA GLN A 363 -5.61 -9.59 -4.79
C GLN A 363 -4.34 -10.37 -4.43
N LEU A 364 -3.69 -10.05 -3.30
CA LEU A 364 -2.55 -10.80 -2.79
C LEU A 364 -2.92 -12.24 -2.45
N GLU A 365 -4.07 -12.47 -1.80
CA GLU A 365 -4.58 -13.81 -1.50
C GLU A 365 -4.81 -14.62 -2.80
N ALA A 366 -5.39 -14.00 -3.83
CA ALA A 366 -5.60 -14.65 -5.12
C ALA A 366 -4.28 -15.00 -5.82
N LEU A 367 -3.30 -14.09 -5.81
CA LEU A 367 -1.97 -14.34 -6.35
C LEU A 367 -1.24 -15.45 -5.60
N LYS A 368 -1.37 -15.49 -4.27
CA LYS A 368 -0.84 -16.58 -3.44
C LYS A 368 -1.44 -17.92 -3.83
N LYS A 369 -2.77 -18.01 -3.95
CA LYS A 369 -3.43 -19.25 -4.39
C LYS A 369 -2.93 -19.72 -5.76
N GLN A 370 -2.66 -18.80 -6.69
CA GLN A 370 -2.09 -19.13 -8.00
C GLN A 370 -0.65 -19.65 -7.88
N ALA A 371 0.19 -19.02 -7.06
CA ALA A 371 1.54 -19.49 -6.78
C ALA A 371 1.54 -20.88 -6.13
N GLU A 372 0.70 -21.08 -5.11
CA GLU A 372 0.51 -22.37 -4.42
C GLU A 372 0.01 -23.46 -5.37
N ALA A 373 -0.97 -23.16 -6.24
CA ALA A 373 -1.46 -24.12 -7.22
C ALA A 373 -0.36 -24.54 -8.19
N THR A 374 0.44 -23.59 -8.68
CA THR A 374 1.59 -23.86 -9.56
C THR A 374 2.65 -24.70 -8.84
N PHE A 375 2.93 -24.39 -7.58
CA PHE A 375 3.86 -25.13 -6.73
C PHE A 375 3.40 -26.57 -6.49
N VAL A 376 2.13 -26.77 -6.11
CA VAL A 376 1.52 -28.08 -5.87
C VAL A 376 1.43 -28.89 -7.15
N GLN A 377 1.15 -28.27 -8.30
CA GLN A 377 1.21 -28.94 -9.59
C GLN A 377 2.62 -29.48 -9.83
N LEU A 378 3.67 -28.69 -9.57
CA LEU A 378 5.05 -29.16 -9.74
C LEU A 378 5.41 -30.29 -8.77
N LEU A 379 4.96 -30.23 -7.51
CA LEU A 379 5.16 -31.32 -6.53
C LEU A 379 4.53 -32.65 -7.00
N ASN A 380 3.35 -32.58 -7.61
CA ASN A 380 2.61 -33.76 -8.07
C ASN A 380 2.96 -34.17 -9.50
N THR A 381 3.67 -33.32 -10.24
CA THR A 381 4.18 -33.67 -11.56
C THR A 381 5.34 -34.62 -11.34
N LYS A 382 5.07 -35.92 -11.52
CA LYS A 382 6.14 -36.89 -11.69
C LYS A 382 6.99 -36.34 -12.83
N PRO A 383 8.31 -36.10 -12.63
CA PRO A 383 9.19 -35.87 -13.76
C PRO A 383 8.85 -36.99 -14.76
N PRO A 384 8.61 -36.69 -16.05
CA PRO A 384 8.46 -37.77 -17.01
C PRO A 384 9.59 -38.73 -16.69
N ALA A 385 9.24 -39.99 -16.44
CA ALA A 385 10.25 -41.01 -16.49
C ALA A 385 10.97 -40.70 -17.79
N ILE A 386 12.27 -40.46 -17.72
CA ILE A 386 13.08 -40.72 -18.89
C ILE A 386 12.96 -42.23 -19.04
N GLU A 387 11.82 -42.73 -19.55
CA GLU A 387 11.91 -43.62 -20.67
C GLU A 387 12.85 -42.85 -21.58
N ALA A 388 14.10 -43.31 -21.60
CA ALA A 388 15.02 -42.93 -22.66
C ALA A 388 14.13 -42.91 -23.89
N PRO A 389 13.97 -41.75 -24.59
CA PRO A 389 13.17 -41.75 -25.79
C PRO A 389 13.65 -42.96 -26.55
N ALA A 390 12.75 -43.92 -26.79
CA ALA A 390 13.07 -45.10 -27.56
C ALA A 390 13.85 -44.53 -28.74
N VAL A 391 15.14 -44.88 -28.79
CA VAL A 391 16.11 -44.20 -29.63
C VAL A 391 15.58 -44.36 -31.04
N THR A 392 14.79 -43.40 -31.48
CA THR A 392 14.62 -43.11 -32.88
C THR A 392 16.02 -42.70 -33.22
N PRO A 393 16.73 -43.47 -34.07
CA PRO A 393 18.14 -43.25 -34.29
C PRO A 393 18.31 -41.77 -34.60
N GLN A 394 18.88 -41.08 -33.61
CA GLN A 394 19.40 -39.75 -33.80
C GLN A 394 20.34 -39.95 -34.96
N LYS A 395 20.00 -39.34 -36.10
CA LYS A 395 20.84 -39.38 -37.29
C LYS A 395 22.24 -39.09 -36.79
N GLU A 396 23.11 -40.10 -36.83
CA GLU A 396 24.49 -39.96 -36.38
C GLU A 396 24.99 -38.68 -37.03
N ILE A 397 25.39 -37.72 -36.19
CA ILE A 397 26.05 -36.53 -36.72
C ILE A 397 27.32 -37.10 -37.34
N ASP A 398 27.34 -37.14 -38.66
CA ASP A 398 28.43 -37.69 -39.43
C ASP A 398 29.72 -36.99 -38.99
N LYS A 399 30.57 -37.73 -38.27
CA LYS A 399 31.82 -37.22 -37.70
C LYS A 399 32.71 -36.64 -38.81
N ALA A 400 32.59 -37.14 -40.04
CA ALA A 400 33.26 -36.59 -41.21
C ALA A 400 32.72 -35.19 -41.59
N ALA A 401 31.42 -34.93 -41.43
CA ALA A 401 30.82 -33.63 -41.73
C ALA A 401 31.25 -32.53 -40.72
N LEU A 402 31.44 -32.88 -39.45
CA LEU A 402 32.01 -31.97 -38.44
C LEU A 402 33.49 -31.68 -38.69
N GLN A 403 34.26 -32.70 -39.04
CA GLN A 403 35.68 -32.56 -39.36
C GLN A 403 35.90 -31.75 -40.65
N GLU A 404 35.03 -31.92 -41.65
CA GLU A 404 35.04 -31.12 -42.88
C GLU A 404 34.82 -29.64 -42.57
N LEU A 405 33.84 -29.31 -41.71
CA LEU A 405 33.56 -27.93 -41.32
C LEU A 405 34.74 -27.29 -40.56
N GLU A 406 35.42 -28.08 -39.72
CA GLU A 406 36.62 -27.64 -39.00
C GLU A 406 37.77 -27.32 -39.97
N CYS A 407 38.06 -28.22 -40.92
CA CYS A 407 39.12 -27.97 -41.91
C CYS A 407 38.81 -26.74 -42.78
N GLN A 408 37.56 -26.58 -43.24
CA GLN A 408 37.16 -25.43 -44.06
C GLN A 408 37.27 -24.08 -43.33
N GLY A 409 37.18 -24.07 -42.00
CA GLY A 409 37.35 -22.88 -41.17
C GLY A 409 38.80 -22.41 -41.03
N LEU A 410 39.79 -23.24 -41.38
CA LEU A 410 41.20 -22.94 -41.22
C LEU A 410 41.77 -22.22 -42.45
N THR A 411 42.29 -21.02 -42.22
CA THR A 411 42.82 -20.15 -43.28
C THR A 411 44.34 -20.06 -43.29
N LYS A 412 45.04 -20.81 -42.43
CA LYS A 412 46.50 -20.83 -42.33
C LYS A 412 47.05 -22.24 -42.54
N ALA A 413 48.10 -22.37 -43.35
CA ALA A 413 48.69 -23.66 -43.69
C ALA A 413 49.25 -24.41 -42.47
N THR A 414 49.82 -23.70 -41.49
CA THR A 414 50.35 -24.28 -40.25
C THR A 414 49.25 -24.88 -39.39
N GLN A 415 48.19 -24.12 -39.11
CA GLN A 415 47.04 -24.58 -38.32
C GLN A 415 46.32 -25.75 -39.00
N CYS A 416 46.23 -25.74 -40.33
CA CYS A 416 45.68 -26.85 -41.09
C CYS A 416 46.50 -28.14 -40.94
N ARG A 417 47.84 -28.04 -41.00
CA ARG A 417 48.74 -29.21 -40.93
C ARG A 417 48.89 -29.79 -39.51
N GLU A 418 48.64 -28.99 -38.48
CA GLU A 418 48.58 -29.45 -37.09
C GLU A 418 47.37 -30.35 -36.81
N LYS A 419 46.30 -30.22 -37.62
CA LYS A 419 45.12 -31.07 -37.52
C LYS A 419 45.36 -32.31 -38.37
N GLY A 420 45.69 -33.43 -37.73
CA GLY A 420 46.02 -34.69 -38.42
C GLY A 420 44.95 -35.22 -39.38
N HIS A 421 43.70 -34.77 -39.26
CA HIS A 421 42.59 -35.09 -40.18
C HIS A 421 42.38 -34.07 -41.31
N CYS A 422 43.17 -32.99 -41.39
CA CYS A 422 43.09 -31.98 -42.45
C CYS A 422 44.35 -31.99 -43.34
N LYS A 423 44.22 -31.48 -44.57
CA LYS A 423 45.30 -31.34 -45.56
C LYS A 423 45.22 -29.97 -46.22
N TRP A 424 46.37 -29.32 -46.37
CA TRP A 424 46.50 -28.06 -47.10
C TRP A 424 46.80 -28.32 -48.58
N GLU A 425 46.00 -27.74 -49.47
CA GLU A 425 46.14 -27.85 -50.92
C GLU A 425 46.53 -26.51 -51.54
N GLY A 426 47.80 -26.12 -51.37
CA GLY A 426 48.35 -24.88 -51.91
C GLY A 426 49.82 -24.68 -51.52
N ASP A 427 50.50 -23.83 -52.28
CA ASP A 427 51.86 -23.35 -52.08
C ASP A 427 51.92 -22.06 -51.23
N GLU A 428 50.81 -21.32 -51.15
CA GLU A 428 50.63 -20.15 -50.30
C GLU A 428 50.50 -20.54 -48.81
N THR A 429 50.93 -19.66 -47.90
CA THR A 429 50.89 -19.86 -46.44
C THR A 429 49.55 -19.52 -45.80
N ASP A 430 48.72 -18.73 -46.49
CA ASP A 430 47.44 -18.21 -46.01
C ASP A 430 46.38 -18.29 -47.14
N GLY A 431 45.13 -18.62 -46.81
CA GLY A 431 44.04 -18.82 -47.77
C GLY A 431 43.05 -19.91 -47.34
N ARG A 432 41.89 -20.02 -48.01
CA ARG A 432 40.91 -21.10 -47.75
C ARG A 432 41.25 -22.37 -48.54
N LYS A 433 42.42 -22.96 -48.25
CA LYS A 433 42.96 -24.12 -48.96
C LYS A 433 43.10 -25.37 -48.07
N CYS A 434 42.54 -25.34 -46.86
CA CYS A 434 42.50 -26.48 -45.95
C CYS A 434 41.25 -27.33 -46.19
N LYS A 435 41.42 -28.64 -46.42
CA LYS A 435 40.33 -29.61 -46.65
C LYS A 435 40.51 -30.85 -45.79
N LEU A 436 39.45 -31.63 -45.62
CA LEU A 436 39.53 -32.91 -44.92
C LEU A 436 40.42 -33.92 -45.67
N ASN A 437 41.25 -34.64 -44.92
CA ASN A 437 42.07 -35.73 -45.43
C ASN A 437 41.31 -37.05 -45.29
N ALA A 438 40.68 -37.49 -46.38
CA ALA A 438 39.86 -38.72 -46.40
C ALA A 438 40.62 -39.97 -45.89
N THR A 439 41.92 -40.08 -46.15
CA THR A 439 42.74 -41.23 -45.72
C THR A 439 42.97 -41.25 -44.19
N ALA A 440 43.05 -40.08 -43.55
CA ALA A 440 43.22 -39.99 -42.10
C ALA A 440 41.91 -40.32 -41.34
N VAL A 441 40.77 -40.00 -41.94
CA VAL A 441 39.44 -40.31 -41.37
C VAL A 441 39.16 -41.82 -41.40
N GLU A 442 39.53 -42.51 -42.49
CA GLU A 442 39.40 -43.97 -42.58
C GLU A 442 40.25 -44.71 -41.52
N GLN A 443 41.46 -44.21 -41.22
CA GLN A 443 42.31 -44.81 -40.17
C GLN A 443 41.76 -44.61 -38.76
N GLN A 444 41.13 -43.47 -38.47
CA GLN A 444 40.48 -43.21 -37.17
C GLN A 444 39.24 -44.08 -36.94
N ALA A 445 38.50 -44.43 -38.00
CA ALA A 445 37.34 -45.32 -37.90
C ALA A 445 37.73 -46.75 -37.50
N ILE A 446 38.94 -47.20 -37.86
CA ILE A 446 39.43 -48.56 -37.56
C ILE A 446 39.89 -48.70 -36.09
N GLN A 447 40.41 -47.63 -35.47
CA GLN A 447 40.90 -47.66 -34.07
C GLN A 447 39.79 -47.61 -33.00
N ALA A 448 38.59 -47.09 -33.33
CA ALA A 448 37.49 -46.96 -32.36
C ALA A 448 36.78 -48.29 -32.02
N GLY A 449 37.09 -49.38 -32.72
CA GLY A 449 36.41 -50.68 -32.58
C GLY A 449 36.98 -51.64 -31.53
N THR A 450 37.99 -51.26 -30.73
CA THR A 450 38.76 -52.25 -29.92
C THR A 450 38.85 -51.96 -28.42
N GLU A 451 38.14 -50.98 -27.86
CA GLU A 451 38.24 -50.69 -26.42
C GLU A 451 36.87 -50.65 -25.73
N GLY A 452 36.64 -51.60 -24.80
CA GLY A 452 35.63 -51.44 -23.75
C GLY A 452 34.64 -52.59 -23.54
N GLY A 453 35.11 -53.83 -23.32
CA GLY A 453 34.31 -54.89 -22.72
C GLY A 453 34.47 -54.93 -21.20
N THR A 454 33.39 -54.78 -20.42
CA THR A 454 33.13 -55.57 -19.19
C THR A 454 31.72 -55.33 -18.63
N THR A 455 31.02 -56.45 -18.47
CA THR A 455 30.01 -56.82 -17.44
C THR A 455 28.74 -56.00 -17.24
N GLY A 456 27.62 -56.62 -17.64
CA GLY A 456 26.55 -56.95 -16.68
C GLY A 456 25.12 -56.80 -17.21
N ALA A 457 24.43 -57.93 -17.36
CA ALA A 457 22.95 -58.16 -17.35
C ALA A 457 22.45 -58.90 -18.60
N VAL A 458 21.51 -59.85 -18.58
CA VAL A 458 20.73 -60.56 -17.55
C VAL A 458 20.21 -61.81 -18.29
N ALA A 459 20.04 -62.92 -17.56
CA ALA A 459 19.48 -64.16 -18.08
C ALA A 459 18.08 -63.98 -18.69
N SER A 460 17.90 -64.48 -19.91
CA SER A 460 16.58 -64.79 -20.47
C SER A 460 16.50 -66.29 -20.74
N THR A 461 15.61 -66.96 -20.02
CA THR A 461 14.94 -68.23 -20.33
C THR A 461 15.44 -68.98 -21.58
N GLY A 462 16.35 -69.94 -21.38
CA GLY A 462 16.86 -70.88 -22.38
C GLY A 462 18.05 -71.67 -21.83
N CYS A 463 18.13 -72.97 -22.13
CA CYS A 463 18.96 -73.98 -21.45
C CYS A 463 20.42 -73.56 -21.15
N ALA A 464 20.74 -73.40 -19.86
CA ALA A 464 22.06 -72.98 -19.36
C ALA A 464 23.22 -73.93 -19.75
N LYS A 465 22.91 -75.18 -20.13
CA LYS A 465 23.91 -76.20 -20.46
C LYS A 465 24.62 -75.97 -21.81
N HIS A 466 24.00 -75.25 -22.75
CA HIS A 466 24.48 -75.14 -24.14
C HIS A 466 24.97 -73.73 -24.54
N GLY A 467 24.96 -72.75 -23.63
CA GLY A 467 25.45 -71.40 -23.90
C GLY A 467 24.76 -70.72 -25.09
N THR A 468 25.53 -70.08 -25.98
CA THR A 468 25.03 -69.38 -27.18
C THR A 468 24.87 -70.28 -28.43
N ASP A 469 25.11 -71.59 -28.31
CA ASP A 469 25.01 -72.54 -29.43
C ASP A 469 23.55 -72.93 -29.69
N LYS A 470 22.93 -72.19 -30.61
CA LYS A 470 21.52 -72.34 -31.01
C LYS A 470 21.21 -73.71 -31.64
N ALA A 471 22.16 -74.34 -32.32
CA ALA A 471 21.94 -75.61 -33.01
C ALA A 471 21.81 -76.77 -32.02
N LYS A 472 22.61 -76.77 -30.94
CA LYS A 472 22.51 -77.78 -29.87
C LYS A 472 21.28 -77.58 -29.00
N CYS A 473 20.92 -76.33 -28.70
CA CYS A 473 19.72 -76.04 -27.92
C CYS A 473 18.42 -76.51 -28.61
N GLY A 474 18.33 -76.42 -29.94
CA GLY A 474 17.15 -76.84 -30.70
C GLY A 474 16.97 -78.35 -30.84
N GLY A 475 18.04 -79.15 -30.65
CA GLY A 475 18.00 -80.60 -30.75
C GLY A 475 17.66 -81.32 -29.44
N ASP A 476 17.79 -80.64 -28.31
CA ASP A 476 17.57 -81.21 -26.98
C ASP A 476 16.11 -81.09 -26.54
N LYS A 477 15.36 -82.19 -26.63
CA LYS A 477 13.93 -82.24 -26.28
C LYS A 477 13.63 -81.98 -24.79
N SER A 478 14.65 -81.94 -23.93
CA SER A 478 14.50 -81.63 -22.50
C SER A 478 14.49 -80.13 -22.20
N CYS A 479 14.81 -79.28 -23.19
CA CYS A 479 14.77 -77.83 -23.13
C CYS A 479 13.55 -77.31 -23.92
N LYS A 480 12.38 -77.23 -23.29
CA LYS A 480 11.19 -76.55 -23.86
C LYS A 480 10.80 -75.36 -23.01
#